data_AF-A0A178WQQ8-F1
#
_entry.id   AF-A0A178WQQ8-F1
#
_cell.length_a   1.000
_cell.length_b   1.000
_cell.length_c   1.000
_cell.angle_alpha   90.00
_cell.angle_beta   90.00
_cell.angle_gamma   90.00
#
_symmetry.space_group_name_H-M   'P 1'
#
loop_
_entity.id
_entity.type
_entity.pdbx_description
1 polymer ?
#
loop_
_entity_poly.entity_id
_entity_poly.type
_entity_poly.pdbx_seq_one_letter_code
_entity_poly.pdbx_strand_id
1 'polypeptide(L)'
;MSSHQETLAAINSALPKCGDYQAVMLHATNLAEEIKQKVGAAVGETALYEAAKAPIEAMQVSAAAAAAAGQEMREALISIQRGLQRMG
;
A
#
# COMPACT_ATOMS: atom_id res chain seq x y z
N MET A 1 -18.18 28.98 1.84
CA MET A 1 -17.56 28.11 0.82
C MET A 1 -18.63 27.14 0.35
N SER A 2 -18.70 26.80 -0.94
CA SER A 2 -19.67 25.78 -1.41
C SER A 2 -19.20 24.40 -0.95
N SER A 3 -20.14 23.45 -0.77
CA SER A 3 -19.84 22.06 -0.39
C SER A 3 -18.82 21.38 -1.33
N HIS A 4 -18.78 21.81 -2.60
CA HIS A 4 -17.78 21.38 -3.58
C HIS A 4 -16.34 21.78 -3.21
N GLN A 5 -16.12 22.99 -2.68
CA GLN A 5 -14.79 23.44 -2.27
C GLN A 5 -14.28 22.70 -1.02
N GLU A 6 -15.17 22.43 -0.06
CA GLU A 6 -14.83 21.66 1.14
C GLU A 6 -14.46 20.20 0.78
N THR A 7 -15.20 19.60 -0.17
CA THR A 7 -14.91 18.26 -0.68
C THR A 7 -13.57 18.23 -1.43
N LEU A 8 -13.29 19.24 -2.26
CA LEU A 8 -12.02 19.35 -2.98
C LEU A 8 -10.82 19.46 -2.02
N ALA A 9 -10.96 20.28 -0.97
CA ALA A 9 -9.92 20.45 0.06
C ALA A 9 -9.66 19.14 0.82
N ALA A 10 -10.71 18.38 1.17
CA ALA A 10 -10.59 17.08 1.80
C ALA A 10 -9.85 16.08 0.90
N ILE A 11 -10.18 16.01 -0.39
CA ILE A 11 -9.52 15.13 -1.35
C ILE A 11 -8.04 15.50 -1.52
N ASN A 12 -7.74 16.80 -1.64
CA ASN A 12 -6.35 17.29 -1.76
C ASN A 12 -5.49 16.91 -0.55
N SER A 13 -6.09 16.85 0.65
CA SER A 13 -5.43 16.41 1.88
C SER A 13 -5.29 14.88 1.96
N ALA A 14 -6.21 14.13 1.38
CA ALA A 14 -6.23 12.66 1.41
C ALA A 14 -5.30 12.01 0.37
N LEU A 15 -5.15 12.63 -0.81
CA LEU A 15 -4.36 12.07 -1.93
C LEU A 15 -2.89 11.75 -1.57
N PRO A 16 -2.13 12.63 -0.90
CA PRO A 16 -0.76 12.32 -0.49
C PRO A 16 -0.71 11.13 0.48
N LYS A 17 -1.65 11.05 1.43
CA LYS A 17 -1.73 9.97 2.41
C LYS A 17 -1.96 8.62 1.73
N CYS A 18 -2.78 8.57 0.68
CA CYS A 18 -2.98 7.34 -0.11
C CYS A 18 -1.67 6.88 -0.76
N GLY A 19 -0.86 7.82 -1.26
CA GLY A 19 0.48 7.54 -1.79
C GLY A 19 1.45 7.06 -0.73
N ASP A 20 1.45 7.68 0.45
CA ASP A 20 2.30 7.27 1.58
C ASP A 20 1.94 5.86 2.05
N TYR A 21 0.65 5.54 2.19
CA TYR A 21 0.17 4.20 2.53
C TYR A 21 0.62 3.15 1.49
N GLN A 22 0.47 3.45 0.21
CA GLN A 22 0.95 2.57 -0.86
C GLN A 22 2.46 2.33 -0.76
N ALA A 23 3.26 3.38 -0.53
CA ALA A 23 4.71 3.30 -0.42
C ALA A 23 5.15 2.47 0.80
N VAL A 24 4.52 2.66 1.95
CA VAL A 24 4.80 1.88 3.17
C VAL A 24 4.48 0.40 2.96
N MET A 25 3.34 0.09 2.33
CA MET A 25 2.95 -1.30 2.07
C MET A 25 3.89 -1.97 1.06
N LEU A 26 4.28 -1.27 -0.01
CA LEU A 26 5.26 -1.78 -0.96
C LEU A 26 6.63 -2.03 -0.32
N HIS A 27 7.07 -1.15 0.58
CA HIS A 27 8.30 -1.33 1.33
C HIS A 27 8.24 -2.57 2.23
N ALA A 28 7.13 -2.80 2.94
CA ALA A 28 6.94 -3.99 3.76
C ALA A 28 6.99 -5.29 2.92
N THR A 29 6.41 -5.30 1.72
CA THR A 29 6.50 -6.42 0.77
C THR A 29 7.95 -6.72 0.38
N ASN A 30 8.73 -5.68 0.05
CA ASN A 30 10.13 -5.85 -0.34
C ASN A 30 11.00 -6.33 0.83
N LEU A 31 10.75 -5.82 2.03
CA LEU A 31 11.46 -6.25 3.24
C LEU A 31 11.15 -7.71 3.59
N ALA A 32 9.89 -8.14 3.43
CA ALA A 32 9.49 -9.53 3.61
C ALA A 32 10.28 -10.47 2.68
N GLU A 33 10.40 -10.11 1.39
CA GLU A 33 11.17 -10.85 0.40
C GLU A 33 12.67 -10.91 0.76
N GLU A 34 13.24 -9.78 1.18
CA GLU A 34 14.65 -9.73 1.59
C GLU A 34 14.92 -10.62 2.82
N ILE A 35 14.03 -10.59 3.81
CA ILE A 35 14.11 -11.46 4.99
C ILE A 35 14.02 -12.92 4.56
N LYS A 36 13.08 -13.29 3.69
CA LYS A 36 12.95 -14.66 3.18
C LYS A 36 14.25 -15.16 2.55
N GLN A 37 14.86 -14.35 1.67
CA GLN A 37 16.10 -14.69 0.99
C GLN A 37 17.27 -14.84 1.96
N LYS A 38 17.41 -13.88 2.90
CA LYS A 38 18.49 -13.91 3.90
C LYS A 38 18.36 -15.07 4.88
N VAL A 39 17.15 -15.34 5.36
CA VAL A 39 16.90 -16.49 6.26
C VAL A 39 17.16 -17.78 5.49
N GLY A 40 16.63 -17.95 4.28
CA GLY A 40 16.89 -19.14 3.46
C GLY A 40 18.39 -19.37 3.20
N ALA A 41 19.15 -18.30 2.97
CA ALA A 41 20.60 -18.38 2.79
C ALA A 41 21.37 -18.70 4.09
N ALA A 42 20.91 -18.20 5.24
CA ALA A 42 21.60 -18.32 6.52
C ALA A 42 21.35 -19.66 7.24
N VAL A 43 20.12 -20.16 7.20
CA VAL A 43 19.74 -21.40 7.93
C VAL A 43 19.49 -22.60 7.01
N GLY A 44 19.50 -22.43 5.69
CA GLY A 44 19.10 -23.50 4.75
C GLY A 44 17.66 -23.96 4.97
N GLU A 45 17.26 -25.08 4.34
CA GLU A 45 15.96 -25.72 4.54
C GLU A 45 15.89 -26.45 5.90
N THR A 46 16.03 -25.69 6.99
CA THR A 46 15.82 -26.20 8.35
C THR A 46 14.38 -25.99 8.78
N ALA A 47 13.94 -26.69 9.83
CA ALA A 47 12.60 -26.54 10.40
C ALA A 47 12.26 -25.09 10.81
N LEU A 48 13.27 -24.29 11.15
CA LEU A 48 13.10 -22.86 11.48
C LEU A 48 12.80 -22.02 10.24
N TYR A 49 13.41 -22.33 9.09
CA TYR A 49 13.09 -21.66 7.82
C TYR A 49 11.66 -21.98 7.38
N GLU A 50 11.26 -23.25 7.41
CA GLU A 50 9.89 -23.65 7.05
C GLU A 50 8.83 -23.05 7.98
N ALA A 51 9.15 -22.89 9.28
CA ALA A 51 8.27 -22.21 10.23
C ALA A 51 8.13 -20.70 9.99
N ALA A 52 9.20 -20.03 9.53
CA ALA A 52 9.21 -18.59 9.25
C ALA A 52 8.66 -18.24 7.86
N LYS A 53 8.77 -19.15 6.89
CA LYS A 53 8.37 -18.96 5.50
C LYS A 53 6.89 -18.61 5.34
N ALA A 54 5.99 -19.38 5.94
CA ALA A 54 4.55 -19.15 5.82
C ALA A 54 4.10 -17.78 6.39
N PRO A 55 4.55 -17.35 7.59
CA PRO A 55 4.29 -15.99 8.09
C PRO A 55 4.80 -14.88 7.17
N ILE A 56 6.02 -15.04 6.61
CA ILE A 56 6.61 -14.04 5.71
C ILE A 56 5.79 -13.92 4.41
N GLU A 57 5.41 -15.04 3.80
CA GLU A 57 4.57 -15.07 2.60
C GLU A 57 3.17 -14.49 2.86
N ALA A 58 2.55 -14.81 3.99
CA ALA A 58 1.26 -14.24 4.38
C ALA A 58 1.35 -12.70 4.52
N MET A 59 2.40 -12.19 5.17
CA MET A 59 2.63 -10.75 5.29
C MET A 59 2.82 -10.09 3.92
N GLN A 60 3.59 -10.72 3.02
CA GLN A 60 3.84 -10.23 1.66
C GLN A 60 2.54 -10.12 0.85
N VAL A 61 1.66 -11.12 0.92
CA VAL A 61 0.35 -11.11 0.25
C VAL A 61 -0.54 -10.00 0.80
N SER A 62 -0.63 -9.87 2.13
CA SER A 62 -1.45 -8.82 2.76
C SER A 62 -0.94 -7.41 2.44
N ALA A 63 0.38 -7.19 2.45
CA ALA A 63 0.98 -5.91 2.11
C ALA A 63 0.78 -5.55 0.63
N ALA A 64 0.95 -6.52 -0.29
CA ALA A 64 0.68 -6.32 -1.71
C ALA A 64 -0.79 -5.96 -1.98
N ALA A 65 -1.74 -6.66 -1.33
CA ALA A 65 -3.17 -6.36 -1.43
C ALA A 65 -3.50 -4.95 -0.91
N ALA A 66 -2.91 -4.55 0.23
CA ALA A 66 -3.09 -3.21 0.79
C ALA A 66 -2.50 -2.10 -0.10
N ALA A 67 -1.35 -2.36 -0.75
CA ALA A 67 -0.75 -1.43 -1.70
C ALA A 67 -1.64 -1.25 -2.95
N ALA A 68 -2.23 -2.34 -3.46
CA ALA A 68 -3.17 -2.29 -4.59
C ALA A 68 -4.45 -1.51 -4.23
N ALA A 69 -5.04 -1.79 -3.06
CA ALA A 69 -6.22 -1.05 -2.59
C ALA A 69 -5.93 0.46 -2.40
N GLY A 70 -4.74 0.81 -1.90
CA GLY A 70 -4.29 2.20 -1.78
C GLY A 70 -4.17 2.91 -3.14
N GLN A 71 -3.70 2.20 -4.17
CA GLN A 71 -3.63 2.71 -5.55
C GLN A 71 -5.02 2.92 -6.15
N GLU A 72 -5.92 1.95 -6.04
CA GLU A 72 -7.30 2.06 -6.53
C GLU A 72 -8.05 3.23 -5.86
N MET A 73 -7.90 3.37 -4.54
CA MET A 73 -8.47 4.50 -3.79
C MET A 73 -7.91 5.83 -4.28
N ARG A 74 -6.60 5.92 -4.52
CA ARG A 74 -5.97 7.13 -5.06
C ARG A 74 -6.53 7.49 -6.44
N GLU A 75 -6.68 6.51 -7.32
CA GLU A 75 -7.24 6.71 -8.67
C GLU A 75 -8.69 7.20 -8.61
N ALA A 76 -9.50 6.61 -7.74
CA ALA A 76 -10.88 7.06 -7.48
C ALA A 76 -10.92 8.52 -7.00
N LEU A 77 -10.06 8.88 -6.03
CA LEU A 77 -9.98 10.25 -5.51
C LEU A 77 -9.54 11.26 -6.58
N ILE A 78 -8.58 10.91 -7.45
CA ILE A 78 -8.17 11.75 -8.59
C ILE A 78 -9.34 11.95 -9.56
N SER A 79 -10.10 10.89 -9.84
CA SER A 79 -11.27 10.97 -10.72
C SER A 79 -12.31 11.95 -10.16
N ILE A 80 -12.62 11.85 -8.85
CA ILE A 80 -13.55 12.75 -8.17
C ILE A 80 -13.02 14.19 -8.17
N GLN A 81 -11.74 14.40 -7.85
CA GLN A 81 -11.09 15.72 -7.88
C GLN A 81 -11.26 16.39 -9.24
N ARG A 82 -10.99 15.67 -10.33
CA ARG A 82 -11.15 16.18 -11.71
C ARG A 82 -12.60 16.51 -12.04
N GLY A 83 -13.54 15.70 -11.56
CA GLY A 83 -14.98 15.96 -11.72
C GLY A 83 -15.38 17.27 -11.04
N LEU A 84 -15.00 17.46 -9.78
CA LEU A 84 -15.30 18.67 -9.00
C LEU A 84 -14.66 19.93 -9.59
N GLN A 85 -13.44 19.85 -10.11
CA GLN A 85 -12.76 20.97 -10.78
C GLN A 85 -13.47 21.44 -12.05
N ARG A 86 -14.27 20.59 -12.71
CA ARG A 86 -15.05 20.95 -13.91
C ARG A 86 -16.41 21.57 -13.58
N MET A 87 -16.83 21.53 -12.31
CA MET A 87 -18.12 22.04 -11.84
C MET A 87 -18.02 23.43 -11.19
N GLY A 88 -16.81 23.94 -11.02
CA GLY A 88 -16.50 25.26 -10.43
C GLY A 88 -16.24 26.33 -11.47
#